data_AF-A0A537H9R7-F1
#
_entry.id   AF-A0A537H9R7-F1
#
_cell.length_a   1.000
_cell.length_b   1.000
_cell.length_c   1.000
_cell.angle_alpha   90.00
_cell.angle_beta   90.00
_cell.angle_gamma   90.00
#
_symmetry.space_group_name_H-M   'P 1'
#
loop_
_entity.id
_entity.type
_entity.pdbx_description
1 polymer ?
#
loop_
_entity_poly.entity_id
_entity_poly.type
_entity_poly.pdbx_seq_one_letter_code
_entity_poly.pdbx_strand_id
1 'polypeptide(L)'
;MAIEHAMVDYGIVLGLLGVASGAASLIYSRSQVVAARRQAEQATRATLLESNREISVRLQQIRARFFKVPGIEEELQNSRPKIKEVVDSVGGGDVYYFFRDVIDTFEDIFVLRRSRIVTDEHWRVWTGSQMAVYAGLPRFQLVFKLAKQEAFLDPEFVKFFEPLLEGRPVRDPRVPSGDTNSTRLPRLRKTRSKQEEETD
;
A
#
# COMPACT_ATOMS: atom_id res chain seq x y z
N MET A 1 -29.76 -33.28 -67.01
CA MET A 1 -28.94 -32.08 -66.78
C MET A 1 -29.50 -31.29 -65.58
N ALA A 2 -29.65 -31.94 -64.42
CA ALA A 2 -30.28 -31.34 -63.22
C ALA A 2 -29.57 -31.71 -61.90
N ILE A 3 -28.51 -32.53 -61.96
CA ILE A 3 -27.78 -33.03 -60.80
C ILE A 3 -26.55 -32.14 -60.49
N GLU A 4 -26.01 -31.43 -61.49
CA GLU A 4 -24.83 -30.57 -61.32
C GLU A 4 -25.14 -29.27 -60.56
N HIS A 5 -26.32 -28.67 -60.70
CA HIS A 5 -26.68 -27.44 -59.98
C HIS A 5 -26.84 -27.66 -58.46
N ALA A 6 -27.44 -28.78 -58.05
CA ALA A 6 -27.63 -29.09 -56.63
C ALA A 6 -26.30 -29.32 -55.90
N MET A 7 -25.34 -29.99 -56.57
CA MET A 7 -24.04 -30.32 -55.95
C MET A 7 -23.15 -29.08 -55.77
N VAL A 8 -23.23 -28.12 -56.69
CA VAL A 8 -22.53 -26.83 -56.60
C VAL A 8 -23.10 -25.97 -55.45
N ASP A 9 -24.42 -25.96 -55.28
CA ASP A 9 -25.07 -25.21 -54.18
C ASP A 9 -24.75 -25.79 -52.79
N TYR A 10 -24.72 -27.12 -52.63
CA TYR A 10 -24.30 -27.74 -51.37
C TYR A 10 -22.84 -27.46 -51.02
N GLY A 11 -21.95 -27.42 -52.03
CA GLY A 11 -20.53 -27.08 -51.85
C GLY A 11 -20.32 -25.65 -51.37
N ILE A 12 -21.10 -24.69 -51.88
CA ILE A 12 -21.03 -23.28 -51.48
C ILE A 12 -21.58 -23.08 -50.05
N VAL A 13 -22.69 -23.75 -49.71
CA VAL A 13 -23.27 -23.70 -48.36
C VAL A 13 -22.33 -24.31 -47.32
N LEU A 14 -21.71 -25.46 -47.62
CA LEU A 14 -20.72 -26.09 -46.73
C LEU A 14 -19.45 -25.25 -46.59
N GLY A 15 -18.99 -24.60 -47.68
CA GLY A 15 -17.86 -23.68 -47.67
C GLY A 15 -18.11 -22.44 -46.79
N LEU A 16 -19.30 -21.84 -46.88
CA LEU A 16 -19.69 -20.69 -46.04
C LEU A 16 -19.83 -21.08 -44.56
N LEU A 17 -20.36 -22.27 -44.26
CA LEU A 17 -20.43 -22.78 -42.89
C LEU A 17 -19.03 -23.05 -42.29
N GLY A 18 -18.09 -23.54 -43.11
CA GLY A 18 -16.68 -23.72 -42.74
C GLY A 18 -15.96 -22.39 -42.43
N VAL A 19 -16.22 -21.35 -43.22
CA VAL A 19 -15.65 -20.00 -43.00
C VAL A 19 -16.26 -19.33 -41.75
N ALA A 20 -17.58 -19.47 -41.55
CA ALA A 20 -18.26 -18.93 -40.37
C ALA A 20 -17.80 -19.60 -39.07
N SER A 21 -17.63 -20.92 -39.07
CA SER A 21 -17.10 -21.68 -37.91
C SER A 21 -15.62 -21.40 -37.64
N GLY A 22 -14.81 -21.19 -38.69
CA GLY A 22 -13.41 -20.74 -38.57
C GLY A 22 -13.28 -19.32 -38.00
N ALA A 23 -14.13 -18.39 -38.44
CA ALA A 23 -14.17 -17.01 -37.92
C ALA A 23 -14.64 -16.96 -36.45
N ALA A 24 -15.64 -17.76 -36.08
CA ALA A 24 -16.09 -17.89 -34.70
C ALA A 24 -15.00 -18.46 -33.78
N SER A 25 -14.23 -19.47 -34.24
CA SER A 25 -13.07 -20.01 -33.51
C SER A 25 -11.93 -19.00 -33.34
N LEU A 26 -11.70 -18.13 -34.33
CA LEU A 26 -10.69 -17.06 -34.26
C LEU A 26 -11.07 -15.95 -33.26
N ILE A 27 -12.35 -15.60 -33.17
CA ILE A 27 -12.85 -14.62 -32.20
C ILE A 27 -12.85 -15.23 -30.79
N TYR A 28 -13.27 -16.49 -30.65
CA TYR A 28 -13.30 -17.20 -29.38
C TYR A 28 -11.88 -17.43 -28.81
N SER A 29 -10.91 -17.83 -29.64
CA SER A 29 -9.51 -17.98 -29.23
C SER A 29 -8.85 -16.65 -28.82
N ARG A 30 -9.12 -15.54 -29.53
CA ARG A 30 -8.66 -14.21 -29.11
C ARG A 30 -9.24 -13.77 -27.77
N SER A 31 -10.49 -14.12 -27.49
CA SER A 31 -11.13 -13.81 -26.20
C SER A 31 -10.52 -14.61 -25.03
N GLN A 32 -10.16 -15.87 -25.25
CA GLN A 32 -9.49 -16.71 -24.25
C GLN A 32 -8.07 -16.25 -23.97
N VAL A 33 -7.31 -15.81 -24.97
CA VAL A 33 -5.97 -15.25 -24.76
C VAL A 33 -6.05 -13.96 -23.94
N VAL A 34 -7.05 -13.11 -24.16
CA VAL A 34 -7.24 -11.89 -23.33
C VAL A 34 -7.66 -12.24 -21.91
N ALA A 35 -8.54 -13.24 -21.72
CA ALA A 35 -8.94 -13.71 -20.40
C ALA A 35 -7.79 -14.38 -19.64
N ALA A 36 -7.00 -15.23 -20.31
CA ALA A 36 -5.81 -15.87 -19.78
C ALA A 36 -4.70 -14.86 -19.47
N ARG A 37 -4.55 -13.81 -20.29
CA ARG A 37 -3.59 -12.73 -20.04
C ARG A 37 -4.02 -11.87 -18.86
N ARG A 38 -5.32 -11.58 -18.70
CA ARG A 38 -5.86 -10.91 -17.52
C ARG A 38 -5.70 -11.77 -16.25
N GLN A 39 -5.95 -13.08 -16.34
CA GLN A 39 -5.71 -14.00 -15.23
C GLN A 39 -4.22 -14.13 -14.90
N ALA A 40 -3.34 -14.18 -15.90
CA ALA A 40 -1.90 -14.20 -15.70
C ALA A 40 -1.38 -12.88 -15.11
N GLU A 41 -1.90 -11.73 -15.53
CA GLU A 41 -1.57 -10.44 -14.93
C GLU A 41 -2.08 -10.32 -13.50
N GLN A 42 -3.29 -10.82 -13.21
CA GLN A 42 -3.84 -10.86 -11.85
C GLN A 42 -3.08 -11.84 -10.95
N ALA A 43 -2.73 -13.02 -11.46
CA ALA A 43 -1.91 -14.01 -10.77
C ALA A 43 -0.50 -13.48 -10.53
N THR A 44 0.12 -12.84 -11.54
CA THR A 44 1.44 -12.21 -11.40
C THR A 44 1.39 -11.07 -10.38
N ARG A 45 0.34 -10.25 -10.37
CA ARG A 45 0.14 -9.24 -9.32
C ARG A 45 -0.04 -9.90 -7.96
N ALA A 46 -0.85 -10.95 -7.84
CA ALA A 46 -1.04 -11.67 -6.58
C ALA A 46 0.28 -12.29 -6.08
N THR A 47 1.07 -12.92 -6.94
CA THR A 47 2.38 -13.50 -6.63
C THR A 47 3.39 -12.41 -6.26
N LEU A 48 3.39 -11.26 -6.94
CA LEU A 48 4.26 -10.13 -6.56
C LEU A 48 3.86 -9.52 -5.22
N LEU A 49 2.57 -9.51 -4.89
CA LEU A 49 2.07 -9.06 -3.59
C LEU A 49 2.43 -10.04 -2.48
N GLU A 50 2.29 -11.33 -2.75
CA GLU A 50 2.62 -12.41 -1.82
C GLU A 50 4.14 -12.47 -1.57
N SER A 51 4.94 -12.35 -2.63
CA SER A 51 6.40 -12.25 -2.54
C SER A 51 6.84 -10.99 -1.80
N ASN A 52 6.25 -9.82 -2.07
CA ASN A 52 6.53 -8.61 -1.30
C ASN A 52 6.16 -8.79 0.17
N ARG A 53 5.00 -9.38 0.46
CA ARG A 53 4.57 -9.64 1.83
C ARG A 53 5.53 -10.58 2.56
N GLU A 54 5.97 -11.65 1.90
CA GLU A 54 6.95 -12.57 2.46
C GLU A 54 8.30 -11.89 2.73
N ILE A 55 8.77 -11.05 1.80
CA ILE A 55 10.01 -10.29 1.95
C ILE A 55 9.90 -9.29 3.10
N SER A 56 8.81 -8.52 3.19
CA SER A 56 8.58 -7.57 4.29
C SER A 56 8.53 -8.30 5.64
N VAL A 57 7.83 -9.43 5.74
CA VAL A 57 7.77 -10.24 6.96
C VAL A 57 9.16 -10.78 7.33
N ARG A 58 9.94 -11.30 6.37
CA ARG A 58 11.31 -11.77 6.64
C ARG A 58 12.22 -10.63 7.07
N LEU A 59 12.14 -9.46 6.44
CA LEU A 59 12.93 -8.29 6.84
C LEU A 59 12.56 -7.80 8.24
N GLN A 60 11.28 -7.82 8.59
CA GLN A 60 10.81 -7.50 9.94
C GLN A 60 11.35 -8.53 10.96
N GLN A 61 11.33 -9.82 10.62
CA GLN A 61 11.90 -10.87 11.46
C GLN A 61 13.42 -10.76 11.62
N ILE A 62 14.14 -10.39 10.56
CA ILE A 62 15.59 -10.14 10.62
C ILE A 62 15.88 -8.95 11.53
N ARG A 63 15.14 -7.84 11.39
CA ARG A 63 15.27 -6.66 12.27
C ARG A 63 14.99 -6.99 13.74
N ALA A 64 13.90 -7.69 14.01
CA ALA A 64 13.53 -8.11 15.35
C ALA A 64 14.56 -9.05 16.00
N ARG A 65 15.40 -9.73 15.20
CA ARG A 65 16.50 -10.58 15.68
C ARG A 65 17.82 -9.84 15.80
N PHE A 66 18.10 -8.88 14.91
CA PHE A 66 19.36 -8.15 14.84
C PHE A 66 19.68 -7.44 16.17
N PHE A 67 18.69 -6.79 16.77
CA PHE A 67 18.85 -6.10 18.06
C PHE A 67 18.80 -7.03 19.29
N LYS A 68 18.46 -8.31 19.09
CA LYS A 68 18.49 -9.33 20.16
C LYS A 68 19.82 -10.09 20.21
N VAL A 69 20.76 -9.79 19.32
CA VAL A 69 22.10 -10.36 19.38
C VAL A 69 22.87 -9.68 20.52
N PRO A 70 23.34 -10.42 21.53
CA PRO A 70 24.10 -9.83 22.64
C PRO A 70 25.29 -9.02 22.13
N GLY A 71 25.43 -7.79 22.61
CA GLY A 71 26.54 -6.89 22.26
C GLY A 71 26.35 -6.00 21.02
N ILE A 72 25.43 -6.34 20.10
CA ILE A 72 25.21 -5.51 18.90
C ILE A 72 24.65 -4.13 19.26
N GLU A 73 23.75 -4.06 20.25
CA GLU A 73 23.20 -2.79 20.70
C GLU A 73 24.30 -1.85 21.24
N GLU A 74 25.17 -2.38 22.10
CA GLU A 74 26.27 -1.62 22.70
C GLU A 74 27.28 -1.18 21.63
N GLU A 75 27.63 -2.06 20.69
CA GLU A 75 28.51 -1.75 19.57
C GLU A 75 27.93 -0.66 18.65
N LEU A 76 26.62 -0.73 18.35
CA LEU A 76 25.93 0.26 17.53
C LEU A 76 25.87 1.62 18.22
N GLN A 77 25.58 1.65 19.52
CA GLN A 77 25.52 2.90 20.28
C GLN A 77 26.91 3.53 20.46
N ASN A 78 27.94 2.72 20.68
CA ASN A 78 29.32 3.20 20.82
C ASN A 78 29.89 3.73 19.50
N SER A 79 29.50 3.15 18.37
CA SER A 79 29.90 3.64 17.04
C SER A 79 29.10 4.86 16.57
N ARG A 80 27.95 5.16 17.18
CA ARG A 80 27.04 6.25 16.76
C ARG A 80 26.51 7.05 17.95
N PRO A 81 27.26 8.06 18.43
CA PRO A 81 26.92 8.83 19.63
C PRO A 81 25.53 9.49 19.59
N LYS A 82 25.10 9.94 18.41
CA LYS A 82 23.76 10.54 18.22
C LYS A 82 22.62 9.55 18.46
N ILE A 83 22.82 8.28 18.08
CA ILE A 83 21.82 7.23 18.34
C ILE A 83 21.74 6.99 19.84
N LYS A 84 22.88 6.88 20.51
CA LYS A 84 22.94 6.72 21.97
C LYS A 84 22.21 7.84 22.72
N GLU A 85 22.44 9.11 22.35
CA GLU A 85 21.77 10.25 22.96
C GLU A 85 20.24 10.15 22.86
N VAL A 86 19.72 9.76 21.69
CA VAL A 86 18.28 9.57 21.50
C VAL A 86 17.75 8.36 22.24
N VAL A 87 18.49 7.24 22.24
CA VAL A 87 18.16 6.03 23.02
C VAL A 87 17.99 6.37 24.50
N ASP A 88 18.96 7.07 25.07
CA ASP A 88 18.90 7.50 26.47
C ASP A 88 17.71 8.45 26.72
N SER A 89 17.47 9.39 25.79
CA SER A 89 16.39 10.38 25.90
C SER A 89 14.98 9.79 25.82
N VAL A 90 14.78 8.69 25.09
CA VAL A 90 13.45 8.04 24.97
C VAL A 90 13.18 7.02 26.08
N GLY A 91 14.17 6.73 26.93
CA GLY A 91 14.05 5.81 28.07
C GLY A 91 14.64 4.42 27.84
N GLY A 92 15.64 4.31 26.95
CA GLY A 92 16.40 3.08 26.72
C GLY A 92 16.14 2.41 25.35
N GLY A 93 16.96 1.40 25.05
CA GLY A 93 17.01 0.71 23.76
C GLY A 93 15.66 0.13 23.34
N ASP A 94 14.98 -0.57 24.24
CA ASP A 94 13.68 -1.19 23.95
C ASP A 94 12.64 -0.19 23.42
N VAL A 95 12.57 0.99 24.04
CA VAL A 95 11.63 2.05 23.63
C VAL A 95 12.04 2.65 22.28
N TYR A 96 13.35 2.86 22.08
CA TYR A 96 13.88 3.33 20.80
C TYR A 96 13.55 2.36 19.66
N TYR A 97 13.85 1.07 19.83
CA TYR A 97 13.63 0.06 18.81
C TYR A 97 12.14 -0.16 18.53
N PHE A 98 11.29 -0.13 19.56
CA PHE A 98 9.85 -0.14 19.38
C PHE A 98 9.38 1.00 18.46
N PHE A 99 9.78 2.24 18.73
CA PHE A 99 9.39 3.36 17.86
C PHE A 99 10.02 3.27 16.47
N ARG A 100 11.24 2.75 16.33
CA ARG A 100 11.86 2.51 15.03
C ARG A 100 11.05 1.52 14.19
N ASP A 101 10.61 0.42 14.80
CA ASP A 101 9.76 -0.59 14.15
C ASP A 101 8.39 -0.02 13.75
N VAL A 102 7.81 0.85 14.57
CA VAL A 102 6.56 1.56 14.23
C VAL A 102 6.76 2.48 13.02
N ILE A 103 7.86 3.26 12.99
CA ILE A 103 8.19 4.14 11.85
C ILE A 103 8.36 3.32 10.56
N ASP A 104 9.09 2.21 10.64
CA ASP A 104 9.28 1.29 9.51
C ASP A 104 7.96 0.73 8.98
N THR A 105 7.07 0.33 9.90
CA THR A 105 5.75 -0.17 9.53
C THR A 105 4.93 0.91 8.81
N PHE A 106 5.03 2.16 9.27
CA PHE A 106 4.35 3.28 8.61
C PHE A 106 4.89 3.58 7.21
N GLU A 107 6.20 3.48 7.03
CA GLU A 107 6.85 3.60 5.72
C GLU A 107 6.40 2.49 4.76
N ASP A 108 6.35 1.24 5.24
CA ASP A 108 5.84 0.11 4.47
C ASP A 108 4.39 0.34 4.03
N ILE A 109 3.52 0.79 4.94
CA ILE A 109 2.11 1.10 4.62
C ILE A 109 2.01 2.24 3.60
N PHE A 110 2.87 3.26 3.71
CA PHE A 110 2.95 4.34 2.73
C PHE A 110 3.31 3.80 1.33
N VAL A 111 4.33 2.94 1.23
CA VAL A 111 4.74 2.31 -0.03
C VAL A 111 3.61 1.43 -0.59
N LEU A 112 2.97 0.63 0.25
CA LEU A 112 1.85 -0.22 -0.16
C LEU A 112 0.63 0.61 -0.61
N ARG A 113 0.38 1.76 0.03
CA ARG A 113 -0.66 2.71 -0.40
C ARG A 113 -0.35 3.29 -1.77
N ARG A 114 0.88 3.77 -1.98
CA ARG A 114 1.35 4.30 -3.27
C ARG A 114 1.22 3.26 -4.38
N SER A 115 1.48 1.99 -4.07
CA SER A 115 1.32 0.83 -4.97
C SER A 115 -0.13 0.35 -5.15
N ARG A 116 -1.12 1.07 -4.59
CA ARG A 116 -2.57 0.77 -4.70
C ARG A 116 -2.99 -0.56 -4.04
N ILE A 117 -2.21 -1.05 -3.07
CA ILE A 117 -2.48 -2.29 -2.35
C ILE A 117 -3.38 -2.02 -1.14
N VAL A 118 -3.06 -0.97 -0.38
CA VAL A 118 -3.88 -0.54 0.77
C VAL A 118 -5.12 0.18 0.26
N THR A 119 -6.30 -0.32 0.60
CA THR A 119 -7.61 0.27 0.24
C THR A 119 -7.84 1.60 0.95
N ASP A 120 -8.78 2.41 0.45
CA ASP A 120 -9.10 3.74 1.01
C ASP A 120 -9.63 3.70 2.45
N GLU A 121 -10.33 2.64 2.82
CA GLU A 121 -10.82 2.43 4.18
C GLU A 121 -9.67 2.16 5.15
N HIS A 122 -8.85 1.13 4.88
CA HIS A 122 -7.64 0.85 5.65
C HIS A 122 -6.71 2.07 5.74
N TRP A 123 -6.56 2.82 4.65
CA TRP A 123 -5.74 4.03 4.63
C TRP A 123 -6.25 5.10 5.60
N ARG A 124 -7.57 5.31 5.66
CA ARG A 124 -8.19 6.25 6.61
C ARG A 124 -7.96 5.85 8.06
N VAL A 125 -8.03 4.55 8.37
CA VAL A 125 -7.72 4.05 9.71
C VAL A 125 -6.25 4.31 10.04
N TRP A 126 -5.32 3.93 9.14
CA TRP A 126 -3.90 4.13 9.37
C TRP A 126 -3.53 5.59 9.59
N THR A 127 -4.00 6.50 8.72
CA THR A 127 -3.67 7.93 8.82
C THR A 127 -4.42 8.64 9.93
N GLY A 128 -5.70 8.30 10.15
CA GLY A 128 -6.56 9.00 11.10
C GLY A 128 -6.42 8.54 12.55
N SER A 129 -6.13 7.26 12.81
CA SER A 129 -6.07 6.72 14.18
C SER A 129 -4.69 6.23 14.59
N GLN A 130 -3.92 5.60 13.69
CA GLN A 130 -2.63 5.03 14.08
C GLN A 130 -1.51 6.07 13.96
N MET A 131 -1.20 6.51 12.74
CA MET A 131 -0.10 7.43 12.47
C MET A 131 -0.27 8.76 13.21
N ALA A 132 -1.49 9.33 13.23
CA ALA A 132 -1.77 10.57 13.94
C ALA A 132 -1.53 10.46 15.46
N VAL A 133 -1.89 9.34 16.09
CA VAL A 133 -1.67 9.13 17.53
C VAL A 133 -0.18 9.05 17.83
N TYR A 134 0.58 8.25 17.08
CA TYR A 134 2.03 8.13 17.28
C TYR A 134 2.77 9.43 16.97
N ALA A 135 2.37 10.16 15.93
CA ALA A 135 2.95 11.45 15.58
C ALA A 135 2.85 12.49 16.71
N GLY A 136 1.83 12.39 17.57
CA GLY A 136 1.68 13.24 18.76
C GLY A 136 2.58 12.89 19.94
N LEU A 137 3.28 11.74 19.91
CA LEU A 137 4.13 11.31 21.03
C LEU A 137 5.52 11.94 20.95
N PRO A 138 5.98 12.70 21.97
CA PRO A 138 7.29 13.37 21.93
C PRO A 138 8.47 12.41 21.69
N ARG A 139 8.43 11.22 22.29
CA ARG A 139 9.46 10.19 22.10
C ARG A 139 9.50 9.67 20.66
N PHE A 140 8.33 9.46 20.04
CA PHE A 140 8.25 9.07 18.63
C PHE A 140 8.86 10.15 17.74
N GLN A 141 8.56 11.43 17.98
CA GLN A 141 9.11 12.55 17.21
C GLN A 141 10.64 12.61 17.28
N LEU A 142 11.24 12.33 18.45
CA LEU A 142 12.70 12.26 18.60
C LEU A 142 13.31 11.16 17.74
N VAL A 143 12.74 9.95 17.76
CA VAL A 143 13.21 8.82 16.94
C VAL A 143 13.02 9.12 15.45
N PHE A 144 11.88 9.67 15.05
CA PHE A 144 11.61 10.05 13.66
C PHE A 144 12.59 11.12 13.16
N LYS A 145 12.85 12.15 13.97
CA LYS A 145 13.80 13.21 13.63
C LYS A 145 15.20 12.65 13.39
N LEU A 146 15.66 11.76 14.27
CA LEU A 146 16.95 11.10 14.09
C LEU A 146 16.97 10.23 12.82
N ALA A 147 15.96 9.41 12.61
CA ALA A 147 15.86 8.55 11.42
C ALA A 147 15.88 9.36 10.11
N LYS A 148 15.21 10.52 10.10
CA LYS A 148 15.29 11.49 8.99
C LYS A 148 16.70 12.05 8.82
N GLN A 149 17.34 12.51 9.90
CA GLN A 149 18.67 13.12 9.86
C GLN A 149 19.75 12.16 9.38
N GLU A 150 19.64 10.89 9.75
CA GLU A 150 20.56 9.83 9.35
C GLU A 150 20.17 9.16 8.02
N ALA A 151 19.17 9.71 7.31
CA ALA A 151 18.69 9.24 6.01
C ALA A 151 18.27 7.76 6.00
N PHE A 152 17.67 7.27 7.09
CA PHE A 152 17.13 5.91 7.19
C PHE A 152 15.73 5.77 6.58
N LEU A 153 15.11 6.88 6.20
CA LEU A 153 13.75 6.95 5.68
C LEU A 153 13.75 7.45 4.24
N ASP A 154 12.81 6.93 3.44
CA ASP A 154 12.52 7.41 2.10
C ASP A 154 12.13 8.91 2.13
N PRO A 155 12.73 9.75 1.27
CA PRO A 155 12.44 11.18 1.28
C PRO A 155 10.99 11.54 0.96
N GLU A 156 10.27 10.74 0.18
CA GLU A 156 8.84 10.97 -0.09
C GLU A 156 7.99 10.60 1.12
N PHE A 157 8.34 9.51 1.83
CA PHE A 157 7.70 9.17 3.09
C PHE A 157 7.87 10.29 4.13
N VAL A 158 9.08 10.85 4.24
CA VAL A 158 9.34 11.98 5.15
C VAL A 158 8.44 13.17 4.82
N LYS A 159 8.38 13.59 3.55
CA LYS A 159 7.52 14.70 3.09
C LYS A 159 6.03 14.42 3.36
N PHE A 160 5.61 13.17 3.23
CA PHE A 160 4.25 12.75 3.53
C PHE A 160 3.95 12.81 5.04
N PHE A 161 4.88 12.37 5.89
CA PHE A 161 4.62 12.16 7.31
C PHE A 161 4.76 13.44 8.14
N GLU A 162 5.62 14.37 7.74
CA GLU A 162 5.87 15.64 8.45
C GLU A 162 4.60 16.42 8.84
N PRO A 163 3.58 16.60 7.97
CA PRO A 163 2.33 17.23 8.37
C PRO A 163 1.65 16.58 9.58
N LEU A 164 1.74 15.24 9.77
CA LEU A 164 1.16 14.58 10.94
C LEU A 164 1.86 14.97 12.24
N LEU A 165 3.17 15.19 12.19
CA LEU A 165 3.94 15.65 13.36
C LEU A 165 3.47 17.02 13.83
N GLU A 166 2.94 17.83 12.90
CA GLU A 166 2.37 19.14 13.15
C GLU A 166 0.85 19.09 13.42
N GLY A 167 0.25 17.90 13.53
CA GLY A 167 -1.20 17.73 13.70
C GLY A 167 -2.04 18.12 12.48
N ARG A 168 -1.43 18.20 11.30
CA ARG A 168 -2.08 18.56 10.04
C ARG A 168 -2.52 17.31 9.26
N PRO A 169 -3.58 17.40 8.45
CA PRO A 169 -3.99 16.30 7.58
C PRO A 169 -2.94 16.04 6.49
N VAL A 170 -2.79 14.77 6.13
CA VAL A 170 -1.89 14.33 5.06
C VAL A 170 -2.61 14.10 3.75
N ARG A 171 -1.87 14.32 2.65
CA ARG A 171 -2.32 13.98 1.31
C ARG A 171 -2.18 12.48 1.09
N ASP A 172 -3.11 11.92 0.33
CA ASP A 172 -3.00 10.54 -0.14
C ASP A 172 -1.87 10.41 -1.17
N PRO A 173 -0.86 9.54 -0.93
CA PRO A 173 0.28 9.36 -1.83
C PRO A 173 -0.09 8.72 -3.18
N ARG A 174 -1.33 8.24 -3.34
CA ARG A 174 -1.84 7.80 -4.65
C ARG A 174 -2.09 8.94 -5.63
N VAL A 175 -2.24 10.17 -5.15
CA VAL A 175 -2.53 11.33 -6.00
C VAL A 175 -1.22 12.06 -6.31
N PRO A 176 -0.73 12.04 -7.56
CA PRO A 176 0.49 12.75 -7.93
C PRO A 176 0.41 14.22 -7.53
N SER A 177 1.55 14.79 -7.11
CA SER A 177 1.71 16.21 -6.76
C SER A 177 1.49 17.11 -7.98
N GLY A 178 0.24 17.24 -8.41
CA GLY A 178 -0.18 18.00 -9.59
C GLY A 178 -1.68 18.33 -9.57
N ASP A 179 -2.50 17.48 -8.95
CA ASP A 179 -3.94 17.75 -8.86
C ASP A 179 -4.29 18.41 -7.52
N THR A 180 -4.51 19.72 -7.57
CA THR A 180 -5.12 20.54 -6.51
C THR A 180 -6.64 20.39 -6.55
N ASN A 181 -7.14 19.20 -6.24
CA ASN A 181 -8.55 19.08 -5.86
C ASN A 181 -8.65 18.45 -4.48
N SER A 182 -8.73 19.35 -3.51
CA SER A 182 -9.18 19.11 -2.14
C SER A 182 -10.42 18.22 -2.13
N THR A 183 -10.25 16.93 -1.88
CA THR A 183 -11.34 16.09 -1.41
C THR A 183 -11.71 16.62 -0.02
N ARG A 184 -12.72 17.48 0.00
CA ARG A 184 -13.36 17.98 1.23
C ARG A 184 -13.67 16.79 2.11
N LEU A 185 -12.96 16.65 3.22
CA LEU A 185 -13.42 15.83 4.34
C LEU A 185 -14.80 16.36 4.73
N PRO A 186 -15.87 15.54 4.73
CA PRO A 186 -17.09 15.93 5.41
C PRO A 186 -16.75 16.05 6.89
N ARG A 187 -16.75 17.29 7.40
CA ARG A 187 -16.76 17.57 8.83
C ARG A 187 -17.90 16.73 9.43
N LEU A 188 -17.57 15.74 10.24
CA LEU A 188 -18.51 15.11 11.16
C LEU A 188 -18.96 16.19 12.16
N ARG A 189 -19.99 16.94 11.76
CA ARG A 189 -20.65 17.94 12.57
C ARG A 189 -21.56 17.20 13.56
N LYS A 190 -21.00 16.94 14.75
CA LYS A 190 -21.66 17.05 16.06
C LYS A 190 -23.20 16.98 16.02
N THR A 191 -23.76 15.78 15.89
CA THR A 191 -25.15 15.49 16.29
C THR A 191 -25.14 14.99 17.73
N ARG A 192 -24.91 15.91 18.67
CA ARG A 192 -25.21 15.68 20.10
C ARG A 192 -25.54 17.03 20.74
N SER A 193 -26.75 17.52 20.46
CA SER A 193 -27.45 18.56 21.21
C SER A 193 -28.79 18.87 20.51
N LYS A 194 -29.72 17.91 20.52
CA LYS A 194 -31.17 18.13 20.37
C LYS A 194 -31.92 16.83 20.67
N GLN A 195 -31.88 16.41 21.93
CA GLN A 195 -32.80 15.38 22.45
C GLN A 195 -33.05 15.54 23.96
N GLU A 196 -32.95 16.78 24.45
CA GLU A 196 -33.38 17.20 25.79
C GLU A 196 -34.15 18.53 25.60
N GLU A 197 -35.30 18.44 24.94
CA GLU A 197 -36.35 19.48 24.92
C GLU A 197 -37.61 18.81 24.33
N GLU A 198 -38.02 17.71 24.94
CA GLU A 198 -39.36 17.13 24.75
C GLU A 198 -39.74 16.47 26.08
N THR A 199 -39.88 17.32 27.08
CA THR A 199 -40.56 17.04 28.35
C THR A 199 -41.01 18.39 28.87
N ASP A 200 -42.10 18.86 28.29
CA ASP A 200 -43.16 19.65 28.94
C ASP A 200 -44.45 19.48 28.12
#